data_AF-A0A6G1SX02-F1
#
_entry.id   AF-A0A6G1SX02-F1
#
_cell.length_a   1.000
_cell.length_b   1.000
_cell.length_c   1.000
_cell.angle_alpha   90.00
_cell.angle_beta   90.00
_cell.angle_gamma   90.00
#
_symmetry.space_group_name_H-M   'P 1'
#
loop_
_entity.id
_entity.type
_entity.pdbx_description
1 polymer ?
#
loop_
_entity_poly.entity_id
_entity_poly.type
_entity_poly.pdbx_seq_one_letter_code
_entity_poly.pdbx_strand_id
1 'polypeptide(L)' 'MSGRDLRSWMRRNSYTIESLAETLGVTERTIYRWRLLPEIPPHVELALEALESRRLGGHRAASDEEGEHPSARPRSA' A
#
# COMPACT_ATOMS: atom_id res chain seq x y z
N MET A 1 -3.91 15.46 5.78
CA MET A 1 -4.77 15.59 4.57
C MET A 1 -6.27 15.75 4.91
N SER A 2 -7.09 16.47 4.11
CA SER A 2 -8.56 16.55 4.29
C SER A 2 -9.36 15.51 3.49
N GLY A 3 -10.65 15.31 3.79
CA GLY A 3 -11.53 14.45 2.99
C GLY A 3 -11.78 14.96 1.57
N ARG A 4 -11.63 16.27 1.33
CA ARG A 4 -11.63 16.85 -0.03
C ARG A 4 -10.37 16.46 -0.79
N ASP A 5 -9.22 16.51 -0.13
CA ASP A 5 -7.95 16.12 -0.74
C ASP A 5 -7.93 14.63 -1.05
N LEU A 6 -8.50 13.78 -0.19
CA LEU A 6 -8.71 12.36 -0.47
C LEU A 6 -9.51 12.14 -1.76
N ARG A 7 -10.59 12.90 -1.97
CA ARG A 7 -11.37 12.82 -3.23
C ARG A 7 -10.52 13.18 -4.45
N SER A 8 -9.72 14.22 -4.35
CA SER A 8 -8.83 14.65 -5.43
C SER A 8 -7.72 13.62 -5.68
N TRP A 9 -7.15 13.05 -4.63
CA TRP A 9 -6.16 11.98 -4.69
C TRP A 9 -6.71 10.75 -5.41
N MET A 10 -7.91 10.28 -5.03
CA MET A 10 -8.55 9.12 -5.67
C MET A 10 -8.74 9.34 -7.17
N ARG A 11 -9.21 10.53 -7.57
CA ARG A 11 -9.40 10.86 -9.00
C ARG A 11 -8.09 10.88 -9.77
N ARG A 12 -7.01 11.44 -9.20
CA ARG A 12 -5.68 11.47 -9.83
C ARG A 12 -5.06 10.08 -9.96
N ASN A 13 -5.35 9.20 -9.01
CA ASN A 13 -4.82 7.83 -8.97
C ASN A 13 -5.81 6.78 -9.52
N SER A 14 -6.91 7.21 -10.15
CA SER A 14 -7.92 6.34 -10.76
C SER A 14 -8.54 5.30 -9.80
N TYR A 15 -8.63 5.63 -8.51
CA TYR A 15 -9.30 4.80 -7.51
C TYR A 15 -10.81 5.09 -7.44
N THR A 16 -11.61 4.04 -7.46
CA THR A 16 -13.02 4.08 -7.03
C THR A 16 -13.07 3.88 -5.51
N ILE A 17 -14.26 4.06 -4.92
CA ILE A 17 -14.46 3.81 -3.48
C ILE A 17 -14.25 2.32 -3.19
N GLU A 18 -14.84 1.48 -4.03
CA GLU A 18 -14.71 0.01 -3.98
C GLU A 18 -13.24 -0.41 -4.08
N SER A 19 -12.52 0.02 -5.12
CA SER A 19 -11.13 -0.43 -5.31
C SER A 19 -10.18 0.08 -4.24
N LEU A 20 -10.41 1.27 -3.69
CA LEU A 20 -9.63 1.78 -2.57
C LEU A 20 -9.94 1.03 -1.27
N ALA A 21 -11.21 0.71 -1.04
CA ALA A 21 -11.65 -0.06 0.13
C ALA A 21 -11.02 -1.45 0.12
N GLU A 22 -11.07 -2.14 -1.02
CA GLU A 22 -10.41 -3.43 -1.23
C GLU A 22 -8.90 -3.34 -1.00
N THR A 23 -8.24 -2.34 -1.61
CA THR A 23 -6.79 -2.15 -1.49
C THR A 23 -6.34 -1.92 -0.04
N LEU A 24 -7.12 -1.17 0.74
CA LEU A 24 -6.80 -0.83 2.13
C LEU A 24 -7.36 -1.85 3.14
N GLY A 25 -8.09 -2.88 2.70
CA GLY A 25 -8.71 -3.86 3.59
C GLY A 25 -9.78 -3.27 4.51
N VAL A 26 -10.50 -2.25 4.04
CA VAL A 26 -11.58 -1.57 4.79
C VAL A 26 -12.90 -1.65 4.04
N THR A 27 -13.99 -1.22 4.69
CA THR A 27 -15.30 -1.15 4.02
C THR A 27 -15.43 0.11 3.17
N GLU A 28 -16.25 0.06 2.11
CA GLU A 28 -16.61 1.25 1.33
C GLU A 28 -17.19 2.38 2.20
N ARG A 29 -17.96 2.01 3.24
CA ARG A 29 -18.53 2.97 4.21
C ARG A 29 -17.44 3.74 4.95
N THR A 30 -16.32 3.08 5.26
CA THR A 30 -15.15 3.72 5.87
C THR A 30 -14.57 4.78 4.95
N ILE A 31 -14.39 4.47 3.66
CA ILE A 31 -13.91 5.42 2.65
C ILE A 31 -14.89 6.59 2.49
N TYR A 32 -16.19 6.32 2.41
CA TYR A 32 -17.22 7.36 2.37
C TYR A 32 -17.13 8.32 3.55
N ARG A 33 -16.94 7.79 4.77
CA ARG A 33 -16.81 8.60 5.98
C ARG A 33 -15.57 9.50 5.91
N TRP A 34 -14.42 8.97 5.51
CA TRP A 34 -13.18 9.75 5.39
C TRP A 34 -13.31 10.91 4.41
N ARG A 35 -14.03 10.75 3.30
CA ARG A 35 -14.29 11.84 2.33
C ARG A 35 -15.10 13.00 2.93
N LEU A 36 -15.82 12.79 4.01
CA LEU A 36 -16.64 13.81 4.68
C LEU A 36 -15.92 14.46 5.85
N LEU A 37 -14.79 13.92 6.30
CA LEU A 37 -14.06 14.48 7.42
C LEU A 37 -13.30 15.75 7.01
N PRO A 38 -13.21 16.75 7.91
CA PRO A 38 -12.33 17.90 7.72
C PRO A 38 -10.86 17.46 7.68
N GLU A 39 -10.51 16.41 8.41
CA GLU A 39 -9.18 15.82 8.48
C GLU A 39 -9.30 14.29 8.55
N ILE A 40 -8.56 13.59 7.69
CA ILE A 40 -8.55 12.12 7.69
C ILE A 40 -7.56 11.58 8.73
N PRO A 41 -7.73 10.34 9.22
CA PRO A 41 -6.78 9.77 10.17
C PRO A 41 -5.35 9.70 9.60
N PRO A 42 -4.30 9.99 10.39
CA PRO A 42 -2.91 10.06 9.90
C PRO A 42 -2.42 8.75 9.26
N HIS A 43 -2.85 7.59 9.77
CA HIS A 43 -2.48 6.29 9.20
C HIS A 43 -3.02 6.08 7.78
N VAL A 44 -4.13 6.74 7.42
CA VAL A 44 -4.67 6.69 6.06
C VAL A 44 -3.78 7.48 5.12
N GLU A 45 -3.27 8.64 5.55
CA GLU A 45 -2.33 9.44 4.76
C GLU A 45 -1.06 8.64 4.43
N LEU A 46 -0.46 7.98 5.44
CA LEU A 46 0.68 7.08 5.25
C LEU A 46 0.37 5.92 4.30
N ALA A 47 -0.82 5.32 4.39
CA ALA A 47 -1.21 4.23 3.50
C ALA A 47 -1.31 4.69 2.04
N LEU A 48 -1.80 5.91 1.80
CA LEU A 48 -1.92 6.47 0.44
C LEU A 48 -0.54 6.82 -0.14
N GLU A 49 0.35 7.37 0.67
CA GLU A 49 1.76 7.60 0.29
C GLU A 49 2.48 6.30 -0.08
N ALA A 50 2.23 5.23 0.68
CA ALA A 50 2.77 3.90 0.38
C ALA A 50 2.26 3.36 -0.96
N LEU A 51 0.97 3.58 -1.29
CA LEU A 51 0.40 3.19 -2.58
C LEU A 51 1.01 3.98 -3.75
N GLU A 52 1.23 5.29 -3.59
CA GLU A 52 1.92 6.11 -4.59
C GLU A 52 3.37 5.68 -4.79
N SER A 53 4.07 5.41 -3.69
CA SER A 53 5.45 4.92 -3.70
C SER A 53 5.57 3.57 -4.41
N ARG A 54 4.61 2.66 -4.21
CA ARG A 54 4.56 1.37 -4.91
C ARG A 54 4.29 1.54 -6.41
N ARG A 55 3.48 2.53 -6.79
CA ARG A 55 3.18 2.85 -8.20
C ARG A 55 4.38 3.48 -8.92
N LEU A 56 5.14 4.33 -8.23
CA LEU A 56 6.33 5.01 -8.75
C LEU A 56 7.60 4.15 -8.68
N GLY A 57 7.63 3.18 -7.77
CA GLY A 57 8.82 2.41 -7.38
C GLY A 57 8.89 0.98 -7.92
N GLY A 58 8.43 0.72 -9.15
CA GLY A 58 8.57 -0.60 -9.82
C GLY A 58 10.01 -1.15 -9.97
N HIS A 59 11.02 -0.51 -9.39
CA HIS A 59 12.42 -0.93 -9.40
C HIS A 59 13.11 -0.67 -8.05
N ARG A 60 12.89 -1.53 -7.03
CA ARG A 60 13.86 -1.92 -5.97
C ARG A 60 13.20 -2.75 -4.85
N ALA A 61 12.64 -3.90 -5.19
CA ALA A 61 12.28 -4.91 -4.17
C ALA A 61 12.45 -6.34 -4.70
N ALA A 62 13.42 -6.55 -5.58
CA ALA A 62 13.86 -7.87 -6.04
C ALA A 62 15.39 -7.90 -6.05
N SER A 63 15.99 -7.74 -4.87
CA SER A 63 17.40 -8.02 -4.60
C SER A 63 17.56 -8.00 -3.08
N ASP A 64 17.18 -9.09 -2.42
CA ASP A 64 17.83 -9.55 -1.17
C ASP A 64 17.23 -10.88 -0.70
N GLU A 65 16.92 -11.81 -1.61
CA GLU A 65 16.80 -13.23 -1.28
C GLU A 65 17.22 -14.05 -2.50
N GLU A 66 18.51 -14.38 -2.61
CA GLU A 66 19.00 -15.64 -3.19
C GLU A 66 20.54 -15.67 -3.13
N GLY A 67 21.09 -16.55 -2.27
CA GLY A 67 22.51 -16.89 -2.32
C GLY A 67 23.13 -17.44 -1.03
N GLU A 68 22.66 -18.56 -0.50
CA GLU A 68 23.59 -19.61 -0.06
C GLU A 68 22.89 -20.98 -0.04
N HIS A 69 23.31 -21.81 -0.98
CA HIS A 69 22.80 -23.14 -1.27
C HIS A 69 23.32 -24.16 -0.22
N PRO A 70 22.60 -25.27 0.05
CA PRO A 70 23.03 -26.28 1.03
C PRO A 70 24.23 -27.07 0.48
N SER A 71 25.39 -26.97 1.13
CA SER A 71 26.55 -27.80 0.80
C SER A 71 26.68 -28.95 1.80
N ALA A 72 26.32 -30.13 1.33
CA ALA A 72 26.43 -31.41 2.02
C ALA A 72 27.88 -31.72 2.42
N ARG A 73 28.07 -32.33 3.58
CA ARG A 73 29.18 -33.27 3.81
C ARG A 73 28.64 -34.56 4.43
N PRO A 74 28.89 -35.73 3.83
CA PRO A 74 28.60 -37.02 4.43
C PRO A 74 29.69 -37.43 5.44
N ARG A 75 29.30 -38.40 6.28
CA ARG A 75 30.02 -39.06 7.37
C ARG A 75 31.46 -39.52 7.06
N SER A 76 32.31 -39.50 8.08
CA SER A 76 33.43 -40.43 8.32
C SER A 76 33.72 -40.37 9.83
N ALA A 77 34.10 -41.40 10.56
CA ALA A 77 34.10 -42.86 10.46
C ALA A 77 34.14 -43.33 11.92
#